data_AF-A0A3A8LLK0-F1
#
_entry.id   AF-A0A3A8LLK0-F1
#
_cell.length_a   1.000
_cell.length_b   1.000
_cell.length_c   1.000
_cell.angle_alpha   90.00
_cell.angle_beta   90.00
_cell.angle_gamma   90.00
#
_symmetry.space_group_name_H-M   'P 1'
#
loop_
_entity.id
_entity.type
_entity.pdbx_description
1 polymer ?
#
loop_
_entity_poly.entity_id
_entity_poly.type
_entity_poly.pdbx_seq_one_letter_code
_entity_poly.pdbx_strand_id
1 'polypeptide(L)'
;MPRNLCWTLVVVLLGCSTPHPDIRVRQLPNGMYEVDGPLLGPFKTREELAQVACERMIQMPGASTLHGRQGREYCALWYYSPQDRAYFLSYFSDVSGDGPGGKKYCTVPLSLRDANVRSPAILGPAHPHPHNWEFSREDMGANHEPGWSPWGSARFVDTSGRIWEHELLLFYGPRNGGCLAYDYNYSSRVVSALRGGRWVPIGKASGQAGDFEFELFEGQTWLP
;
A
#
# COMPACT_ATOMS: atom_id res chain seq x y z
N MET A 1 -36.79 -60.03 2.41
CA MET A 1 -35.65 -59.32 3.02
C MET A 1 -35.19 -58.23 2.07
N PRO A 2 -35.55 -56.94 2.27
CA PRO A 2 -35.04 -55.88 1.42
C PRO A 2 -33.69 -55.39 1.96
N ARG A 3 -32.65 -55.44 1.12
CA ARG A 3 -31.34 -54.83 1.38
C ARG A 3 -31.44 -53.35 1.01
N ASN A 4 -31.49 -52.50 2.02
CA ASN A 4 -31.44 -51.04 1.87
C ASN A 4 -30.07 -50.64 1.33
N LEU A 5 -30.06 -50.06 0.13
CA LEU A 5 -28.91 -49.43 -0.49
C LEU A 5 -28.81 -48.00 0.07
N CYS A 6 -27.96 -47.81 1.08
CA CYS A 6 -27.72 -46.49 1.67
C CYS A 6 -26.74 -45.73 0.76
N TRP A 7 -27.26 -44.84 -0.09
CA TRP A 7 -26.45 -43.89 -0.85
C TRP A 7 -26.04 -42.75 0.08
N THR A 8 -24.81 -42.80 0.60
CA THR A 8 -24.22 -41.68 1.31
C THR A 8 -23.83 -40.61 0.30
N LEU A 9 -24.65 -39.56 0.18
CA LEU A 9 -24.31 -38.35 -0.56
C LEU A 9 -23.19 -37.62 0.19
N VAL A 10 -21.96 -37.75 -0.28
CA VAL A 10 -20.84 -36.92 0.19
C VAL A 10 -20.97 -35.57 -0.52
N VAL A 11 -21.61 -34.61 0.15
CA VAL A 11 -21.58 -33.19 -0.25
C VAL A 11 -20.22 -32.65 0.14
N VAL A 12 -19.31 -32.56 -0.83
CA VAL A 12 -18.06 -31.82 -0.68
C VAL A 12 -18.43 -30.34 -0.64
N LEU A 13 -18.49 -29.78 0.57
CA LEU A 13 -18.53 -28.34 0.80
C LEU A 13 -17.18 -27.75 0.35
N LEU A 14 -17.03 -27.51 -0.95
CA LEU A 14 -16.03 -26.59 -1.48
C LEU A 14 -16.42 -25.21 -0.94
N GLY A 15 -15.89 -24.85 0.23
CA GLY A 15 -16.03 -23.51 0.78
C GLY A 15 -15.37 -22.54 -0.18
N CYS A 16 -16.15 -21.90 -1.03
CA CYS A 16 -15.72 -20.71 -1.74
C CYS A 16 -15.39 -19.67 -0.67
N SER A 17 -14.11 -19.45 -0.37
CA SER A 17 -13.69 -18.29 0.39
C SER A 17 -14.06 -17.06 -0.45
N THR A 18 -15.17 -16.42 -0.12
CA THR A 18 -15.54 -15.13 -0.73
C THR A 18 -14.37 -14.17 -0.49
N PRO A 19 -13.79 -13.58 -1.54
CA PRO A 19 -12.75 -12.57 -1.38
C PRO A 19 -13.24 -11.45 -0.47
N HIS A 20 -12.36 -10.91 0.36
CA HIS A 20 -12.70 -9.78 1.21
C HIS A 20 -13.19 -8.61 0.32
N PRO A 21 -14.28 -7.89 0.68
CA PRO A 21 -14.93 -6.92 -0.21
C PRO A 21 -14.04 -5.76 -0.67
N ASP A 22 -12.98 -5.49 0.08
CA ASP A 22 -11.98 -4.47 -0.25
C ASP A 22 -10.90 -4.95 -1.21
N ILE A 23 -10.87 -6.24 -1.58
CA ILE A 23 -9.94 -6.77 -2.57
C ILE A 23 -10.59 -6.68 -3.95
N ARG A 24 -10.02 -5.86 -4.82
CA ARG A 24 -10.41 -5.78 -6.25
C ARG A 24 -9.18 -5.56 -7.10
N VAL A 25 -8.51 -6.66 -7.40
CA VAL A 25 -7.31 -6.72 -8.24
C VAL A 25 -7.52 -7.76 -9.34
N ARG A 26 -6.95 -7.49 -10.51
CA ARG A 26 -6.86 -8.46 -11.61
C ARG A 26 -5.49 -8.39 -12.26
N GLN A 27 -5.03 -9.53 -12.77
CA GLN A 27 -3.87 -9.56 -13.66
C GLN A 27 -4.31 -9.25 -15.09
N LEU A 28 -3.58 -8.37 -15.76
CA LEU A 28 -3.75 -8.02 -17.16
C LEU A 28 -3.03 -9.05 -18.06
N PRO A 29 -3.38 -9.16 -19.36
CA PRO A 29 -2.73 -10.10 -20.27
C PRO A 29 -1.20 -9.93 -20.40
N ASN A 30 -0.68 -8.74 -20.11
CA ASN A 30 0.76 -8.46 -20.10
C ASN A 30 1.45 -8.75 -18.74
N GLY A 31 0.74 -9.40 -17.80
CA GLY A 31 1.26 -9.78 -16.49
C GLY A 31 1.19 -8.69 -15.42
N MET A 32 0.87 -7.45 -15.76
CA MET A 32 0.72 -6.35 -14.79
C MET A 32 -0.54 -6.51 -13.96
N TYR A 33 -0.55 -5.99 -12.74
CA TYR A 33 -1.75 -5.94 -11.90
C TYR A 33 -2.46 -4.59 -12.02
N GLU A 34 -3.78 -4.65 -12.13
CA GLU A 34 -4.69 -3.52 -12.10
C GLU A 34 -5.62 -3.63 -10.90
N VAL A 35 -5.82 -2.52 -10.19
CA VAL A 35 -6.78 -2.39 -9.09
C VAL A 35 -7.94 -1.48 -9.46
N ASP A 36 -9.11 -1.74 -8.89
CA ASP A 36 -10.28 -0.86 -9.03
C ASP A 36 -10.17 0.35 -8.10
N GLY A 37 -10.83 1.46 -8.45
CA GLY A 37 -11.03 2.61 -7.58
C GLY A 37 -12.37 3.31 -7.78
N PRO A 38 -12.76 4.21 -6.86
CA PRO A 38 -12.15 4.42 -5.54
C PRO A 38 -12.73 3.47 -4.47
N LEU A 39 -11.92 3.06 -3.50
CA LEU A 39 -12.38 2.50 -2.23
C LEU A 39 -12.65 3.61 -1.20
N LEU A 40 -11.74 4.60 -1.11
CA LEU A 40 -11.86 5.74 -0.21
C LEU A 40 -11.67 7.06 -0.97
N GLY A 41 -12.28 8.12 -0.44
CA GLY A 41 -12.28 9.47 -1.01
C GLY A 41 -13.68 9.92 -1.44
N PRO A 42 -13.84 11.16 -1.90
CA PRO A 42 -12.80 12.18 -2.11
C PRO A 42 -12.28 12.81 -0.81
N PHE A 43 -10.95 13.01 -0.73
CA PHE A 43 -10.31 13.78 0.35
C PHE A 43 -9.67 15.07 -0.16
N LYS A 44 -9.66 16.12 0.65
CA LYS A 44 -9.09 17.42 0.22
C LYS A 44 -7.58 17.50 0.42
N THR A 45 -7.03 16.74 1.35
CA THR A 45 -5.61 16.73 1.66
C THR A 45 -5.04 15.32 1.65
N ARG A 46 -3.71 15.20 1.53
CA ARG A 46 -3.03 13.90 1.60
C ARG A 46 -3.06 13.33 3.00
N GLU A 47 -3.02 14.20 4.00
CA GLU A 47 -3.07 13.88 5.43
C GLU A 47 -4.39 13.21 5.80
N GLU A 48 -5.51 13.76 5.32
CA GLU A 48 -6.84 13.17 5.52
C GLU A 48 -6.93 11.79 4.86
N LEU A 49 -6.47 11.67 3.61
CA LEU A 49 -6.40 10.38 2.92
C LEU A 49 -5.56 9.38 3.71
N ALA A 50 -4.35 9.75 4.12
CA ALA A 50 -3.43 8.83 4.78
C ALA A 50 -3.96 8.36 6.13
N GLN A 51 -4.58 9.24 6.91
CA GLN A 51 -5.18 8.86 8.19
C GLN A 51 -6.30 7.83 8.02
N VAL A 52 -7.26 8.08 7.11
CA VAL A 52 -8.39 7.17 6.89
C VAL A 52 -7.95 5.88 6.19
N ALA A 53 -7.00 5.97 5.25
CA ALA A 53 -6.40 4.81 4.58
C ALA A 53 -5.68 3.90 5.58
N CYS A 54 -4.92 4.48 6.51
CA CYS A 54 -4.24 3.75 7.57
C CYS A 54 -5.26 2.96 8.39
N GLU A 55 -6.28 3.64 8.94
CA GLU A 55 -7.34 3.02 9.74
C GLU A 55 -8.06 1.91 9.00
N ARG A 56 -8.32 2.07 7.69
CA ARG A 56 -8.98 1.03 6.90
C ARG A 56 -8.08 -0.17 6.63
N MET A 57 -6.84 0.07 6.25
CA MET A 57 -5.91 -0.97 5.80
C MET A 57 -5.43 -1.86 6.97
N ILE A 58 -5.19 -1.30 8.16
CA ILE A 58 -4.74 -2.10 9.32
C ILE A 58 -5.80 -3.07 9.87
N GLN A 59 -7.06 -2.90 9.46
CA GLN A 59 -8.17 -3.80 9.79
C GLN A 59 -8.24 -5.01 8.85
N MET A 60 -7.44 -5.01 7.78
CA MET A 60 -7.36 -6.17 6.91
C MET A 60 -6.75 -7.35 7.67
N PRO A 61 -7.25 -8.59 7.46
CA PRO A 61 -6.71 -9.76 8.15
C PRO A 61 -5.20 -9.91 7.96
N GLY A 62 -4.45 -9.91 9.07
CA GLY A 62 -2.99 -10.03 9.07
C GLY A 62 -2.21 -8.77 8.69
N ALA A 63 -2.88 -7.64 8.39
CA ALA A 63 -2.22 -6.37 8.06
C ALA A 63 -1.59 -5.66 9.26
N SER A 64 -1.92 -6.09 10.48
CA SER A 64 -1.41 -5.51 11.71
C SER A 64 -1.25 -6.57 12.79
N THR A 65 -0.47 -6.22 13.80
CA THR A 65 -0.31 -7.04 15.01
C THR A 65 -1.61 -7.23 15.81
N LEU A 66 -2.69 -6.51 15.48
CA LEU A 66 -4.01 -6.63 16.11
C LEU A 66 -4.70 -7.98 15.82
N HIS A 67 -4.44 -8.58 14.65
CA HIS A 67 -5.18 -9.74 14.15
C HIS A 67 -4.41 -11.07 14.21
N GLY A 68 -3.28 -11.11 14.92
CA GLY A 68 -2.52 -12.35 15.17
C GLY A 68 -1.04 -12.26 14.82
N ARG A 69 -0.37 -13.42 14.75
CA ARG A 69 1.08 -13.52 14.47
C ARG A 69 1.39 -13.66 12.97
N GLN A 70 0.41 -14.02 12.15
CA GLN A 70 0.60 -14.11 10.70
C GLN A 70 0.48 -12.71 10.10
N GLY A 71 1.59 -12.22 9.55
CA GLY A 71 1.63 -10.92 8.86
C GLY A 71 1.34 -11.09 7.37
N ARG A 72 0.53 -10.19 6.82
CA ARG A 72 0.27 -10.08 5.39
C ARG A 72 0.32 -8.62 4.98
N GLU A 73 0.92 -8.37 3.83
CA GLU A 73 0.88 -7.05 3.21
C GLU A 73 -0.19 -6.99 2.14
N TYR A 74 -0.82 -5.83 2.03
CA TYR A 74 -1.79 -5.50 1.01
C TYR A 74 -1.28 -4.27 0.29
N CYS A 75 -1.43 -4.22 -1.02
CA CYS A 75 -1.04 -3.05 -1.80
C CYS A 75 -2.28 -2.29 -2.23
N ALA A 76 -2.26 -0.97 -2.16
CA ALA A 76 -3.21 -0.09 -2.81
C ALA A 76 -2.45 0.95 -3.63
N LEU A 77 -3.15 1.59 -4.55
CA LEU A 77 -2.73 2.85 -5.17
C LEU A 77 -3.47 4.01 -4.54
N TRP A 78 -2.76 5.09 -4.26
CA TRP A 78 -3.34 6.38 -3.94
C TRP A 78 -3.08 7.36 -5.10
N TYR A 79 -4.09 8.16 -5.41
CA TYR A 79 -4.10 8.98 -6.63
C TYR A 79 -4.87 10.28 -6.44
N TYR A 80 -4.60 11.23 -7.33
CA TYR A 80 -5.31 12.49 -7.42
C TYR A 80 -6.21 12.51 -8.64
N SER A 81 -7.47 12.93 -8.47
CA SER A 81 -8.39 13.24 -9.56
C SER A 81 -8.31 14.75 -9.86
N PRO A 82 -7.81 15.16 -11.05
CA PRO A 82 -7.85 16.56 -11.45
C PRO A 82 -9.29 17.10 -11.57
N GLN A 83 -10.24 16.24 -11.94
CA GLN A 83 -11.66 16.58 -12.08
C GLN A 83 -12.28 16.95 -10.73
N ASP A 84 -12.06 16.12 -9.70
CA ASP A 84 -12.67 16.31 -8.37
C ASP A 84 -11.82 17.20 -7.47
N ARG A 85 -10.58 17.48 -7.89
CA ARG A 85 -9.55 18.19 -7.14
C ARG A 85 -9.37 17.57 -5.75
N ALA A 86 -9.27 16.24 -5.71
CA ALA A 86 -9.29 15.45 -4.50
C ALA A 86 -8.41 14.20 -4.61
N TYR A 87 -8.05 13.66 -3.45
CA TYR A 87 -7.26 12.44 -3.31
C TYR A 87 -8.16 11.24 -3.02
N PHE A 88 -7.74 10.08 -3.52
CA PHE A 88 -8.48 8.82 -3.42
C PHE A 88 -7.53 7.65 -3.16
N LEU A 89 -8.05 6.62 -2.51
CA LEU A 89 -7.41 5.32 -2.38
C LEU A 89 -8.18 4.31 -3.21
N SER A 90 -7.48 3.50 -3.99
CA SER A 90 -8.04 2.34 -4.69
C SER A 90 -8.40 1.21 -3.73
N TYR A 91 -9.10 0.21 -4.26
CA TYR A 91 -9.25 -1.08 -3.63
C TYR A 91 -7.89 -1.77 -3.46
N PHE A 92 -7.84 -2.75 -2.57
CA PHE A 92 -6.62 -3.46 -2.23
C PHE A 92 -6.33 -4.58 -3.21
N SER A 93 -5.04 -4.86 -3.34
CA SER A 93 -4.46 -6.06 -3.92
C SER A 93 -3.93 -6.92 -2.78
N ASP A 94 -4.30 -8.18 -2.81
CA ASP A 94 -3.81 -9.20 -1.88
C ASP A 94 -2.79 -10.14 -2.56
N VAL A 95 -2.30 -9.75 -3.73
CA VAL A 95 -1.19 -10.42 -4.41
C VAL A 95 0.07 -10.17 -3.59
N SER A 96 0.36 -11.11 -2.71
CA SER A 96 1.41 -11.02 -1.69
C SER A 96 2.22 -12.32 -1.64
N GLY A 97 3.41 -12.24 -1.08
CA GLY A 97 4.23 -13.42 -0.85
C GLY A 97 5.27 -13.23 0.24
N ASP A 98 6.13 -14.24 0.35
CA ASP A 98 7.24 -14.29 1.31
C ASP A 98 8.56 -14.22 0.55
N GLY A 99 9.37 -13.22 0.87
CA GLY A 99 10.75 -13.06 0.42
C GLY A 99 11.75 -13.78 1.32
N PRO A 100 13.06 -13.71 0.98
CA PRO A 100 14.13 -14.29 1.80
C PRO A 100 14.05 -13.84 3.26
N GLY A 101 14.22 -14.80 4.19
CA GLY A 101 14.12 -14.52 5.63
C GLY A 101 12.69 -14.33 6.16
N GLY A 102 11.66 -14.66 5.36
CA GLY A 102 10.26 -14.53 5.77
C GLY A 102 9.73 -13.10 5.69
N LYS A 103 10.45 -12.19 5.02
CA LYS A 103 9.99 -10.83 4.73
C LYS A 103 8.69 -10.90 3.93
N LYS A 104 7.65 -10.20 4.37
CA LYS A 104 6.40 -10.12 3.63
C LYS A 104 6.54 -9.06 2.55
N TYR A 105 5.82 -9.24 1.45
CA TYR A 105 5.70 -8.22 0.40
C TYR A 105 4.32 -8.28 -0.24
N CYS A 106 3.90 -7.17 -0.83
CA CYS A 106 2.82 -7.15 -1.81
C CYS A 106 3.35 -6.72 -3.18
N THR A 107 2.83 -7.34 -4.25
CA THR A 107 3.15 -6.93 -5.61
C THR A 107 2.37 -5.65 -5.93
N VAL A 108 3.10 -4.54 -6.09
CA VAL A 108 2.53 -3.23 -6.38
C VAL A 108 1.75 -3.27 -7.71
N PRO A 109 0.44 -2.98 -7.70
CA PRO A 109 -0.32 -2.74 -8.92
C PRO A 109 0.25 -1.52 -9.64
N LEU A 110 0.31 -1.55 -10.97
CA LEU A 110 0.84 -0.43 -11.75
C LEU A 110 -0.25 0.25 -12.60
N SER A 111 -1.47 -0.27 -12.57
CA SER A 111 -2.65 0.24 -13.29
C SER A 111 -3.83 0.45 -12.33
N LEU A 112 -4.64 1.45 -12.65
CA LEU A 112 -5.86 1.82 -11.92
C LEU A 112 -7.04 1.83 -12.88
N ARG A 113 -8.13 1.18 -12.47
CA ARG A 113 -9.44 1.26 -13.14
C ARG A 113 -10.44 1.99 -12.25
N ASP A 114 -10.66 3.26 -12.57
CA ASP A 114 -11.71 4.08 -11.96
C ASP A 114 -12.59 4.65 -13.09
N ALA A 115 -13.85 4.20 -13.16
CA ALA A 115 -14.76 4.60 -14.23
C ALA A 115 -15.22 6.06 -14.13
N ASN A 116 -15.08 6.67 -12.94
CA ASN A 116 -15.56 8.02 -12.66
C ASN A 116 -14.46 9.08 -12.74
N VAL A 117 -13.18 8.66 -12.76
CA VAL A 117 -12.04 9.57 -12.81
C VAL A 117 -11.33 9.49 -14.16
N ARG A 118 -11.28 10.63 -14.86
CA ARG A 118 -10.52 10.76 -16.12
C ARG A 118 -9.08 11.13 -15.83
N SER A 119 -8.14 10.38 -16.40
CA SER A 119 -6.69 10.64 -16.31
C SER A 119 -6.20 10.91 -14.87
N PRO A 120 -6.41 9.99 -13.92
CA PRO A 120 -5.89 10.14 -12.56
C PRO A 120 -4.36 10.25 -12.56
N ALA A 121 -3.82 11.11 -11.70
CA ALA A 121 -2.40 11.10 -11.39
C ALA A 121 -2.16 10.05 -10.29
N ILE A 122 -1.61 8.89 -10.65
CA ILE A 122 -1.24 7.86 -9.67
C ILE A 122 -0.01 8.37 -8.93
N LEU A 123 -0.15 8.62 -7.63
CA LEU A 123 0.91 9.22 -6.82
C LEU A 123 1.80 8.16 -6.20
N GLY A 124 1.26 6.98 -5.87
CA GLY A 124 2.10 5.82 -5.62
C GLY A 124 1.39 4.70 -4.87
N PRO A 125 2.17 3.75 -4.33
CA PRO A 125 1.63 2.65 -3.55
C PRO A 125 1.29 3.08 -2.12
N ALA A 126 0.44 2.28 -1.49
CA ALA A 126 0.22 2.26 -0.05
C ALA A 126 0.20 0.80 0.42
N HIS A 127 0.87 0.48 1.53
CA HIS A 127 0.85 -0.85 2.13
C HIS A 127 1.00 -0.80 3.65
N PRO A 128 0.56 -1.85 4.37
CA PRO A 128 0.83 -1.96 5.78
C PRO A 128 2.10 -2.78 6.02
N HIS A 129 2.85 -2.44 7.07
CA HIS A 129 3.77 -3.37 7.69
C HIS A 129 3.10 -4.05 8.88
N PRO A 130 2.98 -5.38 8.90
CA PRO A 130 2.28 -6.06 9.97
C PRO A 130 3.07 -6.12 11.28
N HIS A 131 4.40 -6.00 11.25
CA HIS A 131 5.27 -6.26 12.41
C HIS A 131 6.31 -5.17 12.70
N ASN A 132 6.49 -4.19 11.80
CA ASN A 132 7.47 -3.12 11.94
C ASN A 132 6.85 -1.78 11.54
N TRP A 133 7.27 -0.67 12.14
CA TRP A 133 6.82 0.67 11.72
C TRP A 133 7.78 1.34 10.73
N GLU A 134 8.98 0.79 10.57
CA GLU A 134 10.01 1.36 9.69
C GLU A 134 9.81 0.90 8.25
N PHE A 135 10.16 1.78 7.31
CA PHE A 135 10.35 1.39 5.92
C PHE A 135 11.46 0.35 5.80
N SER A 136 11.25 -0.65 4.95
CA SER A 136 12.33 -1.53 4.55
C SER A 136 13.30 -0.80 3.60
N ARG A 137 14.51 -1.33 3.46
CA ARG A 137 15.47 -0.82 2.46
C ARG A 137 14.88 -0.95 1.06
N GLU A 138 14.16 -2.03 0.80
CA GLU A 138 13.49 -2.31 -0.47
C GLU A 138 12.39 -1.28 -0.78
N ASP A 139 11.57 -0.90 0.20
CA ASP A 139 10.55 0.16 0.05
C ASP A 139 11.16 1.48 -0.40
N MET A 140 12.32 1.81 0.16
CA MET A 140 13.06 3.03 -0.13
C MET A 140 13.93 2.93 -1.40
N GLY A 141 13.84 1.84 -2.15
CA GLY A 141 14.53 1.67 -3.42
C GLY A 141 16.03 1.38 -3.29
N ALA A 142 16.49 0.73 -2.21
CA ALA A 142 17.91 0.48 -1.96
C ALA A 142 18.67 -0.29 -3.05
N ASN A 143 17.95 -0.99 -3.93
CA ASN A 143 18.53 -1.73 -5.05
C ASN A 143 18.35 -1.01 -6.40
N HIS A 144 18.01 0.28 -6.36
CA HIS A 144 17.71 1.08 -7.54
C HIS A 144 18.50 2.39 -7.56
N GLU A 145 18.67 2.94 -8.76
CA GLU A 145 19.33 4.22 -8.96
C GLU A 145 18.53 5.39 -8.34
N PRO A 146 19.20 6.48 -7.93
CA PRO A 146 18.53 7.68 -7.49
C PRO A 146 17.53 8.20 -8.53
N GLY A 147 16.33 8.58 -8.07
CA GLY A 147 15.24 9.02 -8.95
C GLY A 147 14.38 7.88 -9.50
N TRP A 148 14.56 6.64 -9.03
CA TRP A 148 13.69 5.52 -9.35
C TRP A 148 12.36 5.56 -8.58
N SER A 149 11.31 5.03 -9.22
CA SER A 149 10.04 4.63 -8.59
C SER A 149 9.51 3.35 -9.25
N PRO A 150 8.46 2.69 -8.70
CA PRO A 150 7.80 1.58 -9.37
C PRO A 150 7.30 1.87 -10.80
N TRP A 151 7.10 3.15 -11.16
CA TRP A 151 6.73 3.60 -12.52
C TRP A 151 7.92 4.07 -13.36
N GLY A 152 9.16 3.83 -12.91
CA GLY A 152 10.39 4.23 -13.58
C GLY A 152 10.99 5.49 -12.99
N SER A 153 10.43 6.67 -13.30
CA SER A 153 10.91 7.95 -12.77
C SER A 153 10.17 8.31 -11.48
N ALA A 154 10.87 8.88 -10.50
CA ALA A 154 10.28 9.43 -9.27
C ALA A 154 9.48 10.71 -9.50
N ARG A 155 9.70 11.40 -10.63
CA ARG A 155 8.95 12.60 -11.04
C ARG A 155 8.22 12.36 -12.35
N PHE A 156 7.01 12.86 -12.47
CA PHE A 156 6.23 12.78 -13.70
C PHE A 156 5.40 14.05 -13.94
N VAL A 157 4.90 14.19 -15.16
CA VAL A 157 4.00 15.28 -15.56
C VAL A 157 2.65 14.67 -15.92
N ASP A 158 1.57 15.17 -15.32
CA ASP A 158 0.23 14.70 -15.67
C ASP A 158 -0.28 15.34 -16.97
N THR A 159 -1.46 14.90 -17.40
CA THR A 159 -2.10 15.43 -18.63
C THR A 159 -2.44 16.92 -18.58
N SER A 160 -2.46 17.54 -17.39
CA SER A 160 -2.66 18.98 -17.21
C SER A 160 -1.35 19.80 -17.27
N GLY A 161 -0.20 19.13 -17.34
CA GLY A 161 1.12 19.75 -17.28
C GLY A 161 1.64 19.97 -15.85
N ARG A 162 0.93 19.46 -14.83
CA ARG A 162 1.38 19.56 -13.43
C ARG A 162 2.47 18.53 -13.16
N ILE A 163 3.53 18.97 -12.49
CA ILE A 163 4.61 18.09 -12.02
C ILE A 163 4.19 17.44 -10.70
N TRP A 164 4.39 16.13 -10.63
CA TRP A 164 4.15 15.30 -9.47
C TRP A 164 5.41 14.50 -9.11
N GLU A 165 5.48 14.10 -7.85
CA GLU A 165 6.48 13.19 -7.31
C GLU A 165 5.77 11.93 -6.83
N HIS A 166 6.36 10.77 -7.12
CA HIS A 166 5.85 9.52 -6.59
C HIS A 166 6.23 9.40 -5.11
N GLU A 167 5.27 8.92 -4.31
CA GLU A 167 5.48 8.68 -2.89
C GLU A 167 4.83 7.37 -2.48
N LEU A 168 5.45 6.72 -1.51
CA LEU A 168 4.99 5.47 -0.92
C LEU A 168 4.42 5.75 0.47
N LEU A 169 3.17 5.34 0.70
CA LEU A 169 2.55 5.38 2.02
C LEU A 169 2.74 4.05 2.75
N LEU A 170 3.23 4.13 3.98
CA LEU A 170 3.37 2.98 4.87
C LEU A 170 2.47 3.14 6.08
N PHE A 171 1.76 2.06 6.43
CA PHE A 171 0.86 2.04 7.58
C PHE A 171 1.28 1.00 8.61
N TYR A 172 1.17 1.34 9.89
CA TYR A 172 1.44 0.43 10.98
C TYR A 172 0.35 0.52 12.05
N GLY A 173 -0.26 -0.63 12.35
CA GLY A 173 -1.26 -0.78 13.41
C GLY A 173 -0.63 -1.40 14.67
N PRO A 174 -0.24 -0.59 15.68
CA PRO A 174 0.33 -1.11 16.92
C PRO A 174 -0.73 -1.83 17.76
N ARG A 175 -0.31 -2.78 18.60
CA ARG A 175 -1.22 -3.60 19.42
C ARG A 175 -2.09 -2.80 20.40
N ASN A 176 -1.60 -1.64 20.85
CA ASN A 176 -2.31 -0.76 21.79
C ASN A 176 -3.33 0.15 21.08
N GLY A 177 -3.56 -0.04 19.78
CA GLY A 177 -4.55 0.70 19.01
C GLY A 177 -3.99 1.97 18.37
N GLY A 178 -4.79 2.57 17.48
CA GLY A 178 -4.36 3.66 16.62
C GLY A 178 -3.70 3.17 15.33
N CYS A 179 -3.22 4.12 14.55
CA CYS A 179 -2.56 3.86 13.28
C CYS A 179 -1.45 4.88 13.05
N LEU A 180 -0.25 4.41 12.74
CA LEU A 180 0.88 5.25 12.37
C LEU A 180 0.99 5.25 10.85
N ALA A 181 1.03 6.45 10.26
CA ALA A 181 1.19 6.63 8.83
C ALA A 181 2.52 7.34 8.53
N TYR A 182 3.25 6.80 7.56
CA TYR A 182 4.49 7.35 7.06
C TYR A 182 4.41 7.53 5.55
N ASP A 183 5.20 8.46 5.06
CA ASP A 183 5.38 8.80 3.65
C ASP A 183 6.87 8.65 3.31
N TYR A 184 7.18 8.06 2.17
CA TYR A 184 8.50 8.14 1.55
C TYR A 184 8.36 8.73 0.15
N ASN A 185 8.93 9.92 -0.04
CA ASN A 185 8.95 10.57 -1.35
C ASN A 185 10.18 10.09 -2.14
N TYR A 186 9.95 9.38 -3.25
CA TYR A 186 11.02 8.76 -4.05
C TYR A 186 12.01 9.76 -4.67
N SER A 187 11.59 11.00 -4.90
CA SER A 187 12.40 12.05 -5.53
C SER A 187 13.36 12.69 -4.51
N SER A 188 12.82 13.18 -3.41
CA SER A 188 13.59 13.83 -2.34
C SER A 188 14.30 12.83 -1.43
N ARG A 189 13.84 11.57 -1.43
CA ARG A 189 14.27 10.46 -0.57
C ARG A 189 14.05 10.74 0.92
N VAL A 190 13.08 11.59 1.24
CA VAL A 190 12.73 11.95 2.62
C VAL A 190 11.61 11.03 3.11
N VAL A 191 11.76 10.56 4.35
CA VAL A 191 10.68 9.91 5.10
C VAL A 191 10.01 10.94 6.00
N SER A 192 8.68 10.98 5.96
CA SER A 192 7.84 11.82 6.81
C SER A 192 6.91 10.96 7.67
N ALA A 193 6.66 11.38 8.92
CA ALA A 193 5.63 10.80 9.79
C ALA A 193 4.41 11.73 9.85
N LEU A 194 3.20 11.16 9.80
CA LEU A 194 1.97 11.93 10.00
C LEU A 194 1.77 12.21 11.49
N ARG A 195 1.94 13.47 11.91
CA ARG A 195 1.83 13.89 13.32
C ARG A 195 0.92 15.12 13.43
N GLY A 196 -0.07 15.05 14.31
CA GLY A 196 -1.01 16.17 14.52
C GLY A 196 -1.67 16.67 13.22
N GLY A 197 -1.96 15.76 12.29
CA GLY A 197 -2.55 16.08 10.99
C GLY A 197 -1.60 16.77 9.99
N ARG A 198 -0.28 16.60 10.15
CA ARG A 198 0.74 17.16 9.25
C ARG A 198 1.87 16.17 9.01
N TRP A 199 2.43 16.19 7.81
CA TRP A 199 3.66 15.46 7.49
C TRP A 199 4.86 16.15 8.13
N VAL A 200 5.56 15.45 9.02
CA VAL A 200 6.78 15.90 9.67
C VAL A 200 7.95 15.08 9.13
N PRO A 201 8.94 15.69 8.45
CA PRO A 201 10.13 14.96 8.00
C PRO A 201 10.88 14.38 9.20
N ILE A 202 11.19 13.08 9.15
CA ILE A 202 11.88 12.37 10.24
C ILE A 202 13.24 11.82 9.84
N GLY A 203 13.51 11.64 8.55
CA GLY A 203 14.79 11.12 8.08
C GLY A 203 14.91 11.13 6.57
N LYS A 204 16.06 10.67 6.08
CA LYS A 204 16.39 10.69 4.67
C LYS A 204 17.22 9.48 4.27
N ALA A 205 16.90 8.90 3.12
CA ALA A 205 17.71 7.90 2.48
C ALA A 205 18.79 8.54 1.59
N SER A 206 19.98 7.95 1.59
CA SER A 206 21.17 8.40 0.86
C SER A 206 21.91 7.23 0.20
N GLY A 207 22.99 7.51 -0.52
CA GLY A 207 23.78 6.48 -1.22
C GLY A 207 23.18 6.01 -2.55
N GLN A 208 23.83 5.01 -3.15
CA GLN A 208 23.43 4.35 -4.40
C GLN A 208 23.07 2.88 -4.13
N ALA A 209 22.69 2.14 -5.17
CA ALA A 209 22.50 0.70 -5.07
C ALA A 209 23.79 0.03 -4.51
N GLY A 210 23.66 -0.69 -3.40
CA GLY A 210 24.77 -1.32 -2.68
C GLY A 210 25.23 -0.54 -1.43
N ASP A 211 25.28 0.79 -1.49
CA ASP A 211 25.71 1.69 -0.40
C ASP A 211 24.54 2.49 0.21
N PHE A 212 23.32 1.94 0.10
CA PHE A 212 22.12 2.59 0.60
C PHE A 212 22.15 2.69 2.13
N GLU A 213 21.89 3.90 2.63
CA GLU A 213 21.74 4.22 4.05
C GLU A 213 20.47 5.04 4.29
N PHE A 214 19.92 4.94 5.51
CA PHE A 214 18.84 5.78 5.98
C PHE A 214 19.21 6.34 7.35
N GLU A 215 19.07 7.65 7.50
CA GLU A 215 19.38 8.35 8.74
C GLU A 215 18.17 9.16 9.20
N LEU A 216 17.85 9.08 10.49
CA LEU A 216 16.90 9.98 11.12
C LEU A 216 17.54 11.37 11.26
N PHE A 217 16.73 12.41 11.06
CA PHE A 217 17.15 13.77 11.39
C PHE A 217 17.33 13.94 12.90
N GLU A 218 18.17 14.90 13.29
CA GLU A 218 18.47 15.17 14.70
C GLU A 218 17.18 15.39 15.51
N GLY A 219 17.06 14.66 16.63
CA GLY A 219 15.90 14.72 17.52
C GLY A 219 14.62 14.08 16.97
N GLN A 220 14.65 13.46 15.79
CA GLN A 220 13.53 12.72 15.22
C GLN A 220 13.59 11.23 15.58
N THR A 221 12.42 10.60 15.56
CA THR A 221 12.21 9.18 15.82
C THR A 221 11.07 8.70 14.91
N TRP A 222 10.90 7.40 14.78
CA TRP A 222 9.75 6.82 14.10
C TRP A 222 8.47 7.01 14.92
N LEU A 223 8.53 6.72 16.22
CA LEU A 223 7.36 6.76 17.09
C LEU A 223 7.01 8.20 17.52
N PRO A 224 5.73 8.51 17.81
CA PRO A 224 5.31 9.81 18.34
C PRO A 224 5.87 10.15 19.72
#